data_AF-A0A6H0D3D0-F1
#
_entry.id   AF-A0A6H0D3D0-F1
#
_cell.length_a   1.000
_cell.length_b   1.000
_cell.length_c   1.000
_cell.angle_alpha   90.00
_cell.angle_beta   90.00
_cell.angle_gamma   90.00
#
_symmetry.space_group_name_H-M   'P 1'
#
loop_
_entity.id
_entity.type
_entity.pdbx_description
1 polymer ?
#
loop_
_entity_poly.entity_id
_entity_poly.type
_entity_poly.pdbx_seq_one_letter_code
_entity_poly.pdbx_strand_id
1 'polypeptide(L)'
;MKIYIILALVALTSAKWEPKTHEEWLEIEAKCKEQRKMTPELEERIKNEPYLPKEAFEFNLCCLRSTDLWSDTEGFSLEGMTAILDRIPDEEKIDKDAQRDILKKCIDNNSEGSTPFDWAYRCYKCFKDNGDFLKNMGKAKFHDHKEH
;
A
#
# COMPACT_ATOMS: atom_id res chain seq x y z
N MET A 1 -7.83 19.79 49.56
CA MET A 1 -6.38 19.86 49.26
C MET A 1 -5.83 18.45 49.34
N LYS A 2 -5.24 17.78 48.34
CA LYS A 2 -4.91 18.03 46.93
C LYS A 2 -5.12 16.68 46.23
N ILE A 3 -5.89 16.64 45.15
CA ILE A 3 -5.95 15.45 44.27
C ILE A 3 -4.78 15.60 43.31
N TYR A 4 -3.78 14.72 43.40
CA TYR A 4 -2.69 14.67 42.44
C TYR A 4 -3.17 13.89 41.22
N ILE A 5 -3.61 14.62 40.19
CA ILE A 5 -3.80 14.04 38.85
C ILE A 5 -2.40 13.92 38.24
N ILE A 6 -1.81 12.73 38.35
CA ILE A 6 -0.61 12.38 37.60
C ILE A 6 -1.09 12.13 36.16
N LEU A 7 -1.03 13.17 35.33
CA LEU A 7 -1.25 13.09 33.90
C LEU A 7 -0.03 12.38 33.29
N ALA A 8 -0.09 11.05 33.18
CA ALA A 8 0.86 10.30 32.38
C ALA A 8 0.61 10.65 30.91
N LEU A 9 1.33 11.68 30.43
CA LEU A 9 1.53 11.94 29.02
C LEU A 9 2.25 10.73 28.42
N VAL A 10 1.49 9.76 27.95
CA VAL A 10 1.99 8.81 26.95
C VAL A 10 2.20 9.66 25.71
N ALA A 11 3.44 10.07 25.48
CA ALA A 11 3.83 10.59 24.18
C ALA A 11 3.54 9.46 23.18
N LEU A 12 2.42 9.57 22.46
CA LEU A 12 2.17 8.83 21.25
C LEU A 12 3.23 9.31 20.25
N THR A 13 4.42 8.73 20.31
CA THR A 13 5.37 8.84 19.22
C THR A 13 4.73 8.08 18.07
N SER A 14 4.00 8.79 17.20
CA SER A 14 3.61 8.25 15.91
C SER A 14 4.91 7.92 15.19
N ALA A 15 5.32 6.65 15.25
CA ALA A 15 6.45 6.17 14.47
C ALA A 15 6.12 6.49 13.01
N LYS A 16 7.03 7.20 12.33
CA LYS A 16 6.90 7.46 10.91
C LYS A 16 6.74 6.12 10.18
N TRP A 17 5.85 6.05 9.20
CA TRP A 17 5.70 4.82 8.44
C TRP A 17 7.01 4.53 7.70
N GLU A 18 7.51 3.31 7.85
CA GLU A 18 8.73 2.84 7.19
C GLU A 18 8.39 1.71 6.21
N PRO A 19 8.89 1.78 4.96
CA PRO A 19 8.59 0.74 4.00
C PRO A 19 9.29 -0.58 4.36
N LYS A 20 8.56 -1.69 4.19
CA LYS A 20 9.02 -3.05 4.53
C LYS A 20 10.32 -3.43 3.81
N THR A 21 11.05 -4.39 4.37
CA THR A 21 12.16 -5.09 3.71
C THR A 21 11.63 -6.08 2.68
N HIS A 22 12.51 -6.62 1.84
CA HIS A 22 12.12 -7.65 0.89
C HIS A 22 11.62 -8.92 1.59
N GLU A 23 12.30 -9.35 2.66
CA GLU A 23 11.93 -10.53 3.45
C GLU A 23 10.55 -10.35 4.13
N GLU A 24 10.32 -9.21 4.77
CA GLU A 24 9.01 -8.88 5.35
C GLU A 24 7.91 -8.88 4.29
N TRP A 25 8.20 -8.39 3.08
CA TRP A 25 7.24 -8.42 1.98
C TRP A 25 6.91 -9.87 1.56
N LEU A 26 7.91 -10.75 1.45
CA LEU A 26 7.70 -12.17 1.12
C LEU A 26 6.86 -12.89 2.20
N GLU A 27 7.08 -12.60 3.48
CA GLU A 27 6.28 -13.14 4.57
C GLU A 27 4.82 -12.67 4.50
N ILE A 28 4.60 -11.39 4.21
CA ILE A 28 3.27 -10.82 4.03
C ILE A 28 2.56 -11.45 2.82
N GLU A 29 3.25 -11.61 1.70
CA GLU A 29 2.70 -12.29 0.52
C GLU A 29 2.30 -13.72 0.87
N ALA A 30 3.18 -14.50 1.52
CA ALA A 30 2.89 -15.88 1.92
C ALA A 30 1.64 -15.96 2.81
N LYS A 31 1.54 -15.09 3.83
CA LYS A 31 0.38 -15.00 4.71
C LYS A 31 -0.90 -14.65 3.96
N CYS A 32 -0.84 -13.68 3.05
CA CYS A 32 -2.00 -13.27 2.28
C CYS A 32 -2.44 -14.33 1.26
N LYS A 33 -1.50 -15.08 0.67
CA LYS A 33 -1.79 -16.25 -0.17
C LYS A 33 -2.55 -17.31 0.60
N GLU A 34 -2.09 -17.64 1.80
CA GLU A 34 -2.73 -18.62 2.69
C GLU A 34 -4.15 -18.17 3.06
N GLN A 35 -4.31 -16.93 3.55
CA GLN A 35 -5.60 -16.39 3.97
C GLN A 35 -6.63 -16.34 2.85
N ARG A 36 -6.19 -16.08 1.61
CA ARG A 36 -7.05 -16.00 0.43
C ARG A 36 -7.21 -17.33 -0.29
N LYS A 37 -6.57 -18.40 0.19
CA LYS A 37 -6.55 -19.72 -0.45
C LYS A 37 -6.13 -19.61 -1.92
N MET A 38 -5.08 -18.83 -2.18
CA MET A 38 -4.61 -18.55 -3.53
C MET A 38 -4.09 -19.85 -4.17
N THR A 39 -4.75 -20.32 -5.23
CA THR A 39 -4.33 -21.53 -5.95
C THR A 39 -3.37 -21.16 -7.09
N PRO A 40 -2.50 -22.09 -7.54
CA PRO A 40 -1.63 -21.85 -8.70
C PRO A 40 -2.41 -21.42 -9.95
N GLU A 41 -3.61 -21.96 -10.17
CA GLU A 41 -4.47 -21.56 -11.29
C GLU A 41 -4.98 -20.12 -11.14
N LEU A 42 -5.29 -19.68 -9.92
CA LEU A 42 -5.64 -18.30 -9.66
C LEU A 42 -4.42 -17.38 -9.88
N GLU A 43 -3.24 -17.78 -9.41
CA GLU A 43 -2.00 -17.03 -9.66
C GLU A 43 -1.70 -16.86 -11.16
N GLU A 44 -1.89 -17.92 -11.94
CA GLU A 44 -1.72 -17.90 -13.39
C GLU A 44 -2.77 -17.00 -14.07
N ARG A 45 -4.03 -17.07 -13.62
CA ARG A 45 -5.10 -16.20 -14.13
C ARG A 45 -4.80 -14.72 -13.86
N ILE A 46 -4.28 -14.40 -12.68
CA ILE A 46 -3.89 -13.03 -12.30
C ILE A 46 -2.84 -12.46 -13.25
N LYS A 47 -1.86 -13.28 -13.67
CA LYS A 47 -0.78 -12.84 -14.57
C LYS A 47 -1.26 -12.51 -15.98
N ASN A 48 -2.36 -13.12 -16.42
CA ASN A 48 -2.79 -13.10 -17.82
C ASN A 48 -4.03 -12.23 -18.09
N GLU A 49 -4.71 -11.73 -17.05
CA GLU A 49 -5.92 -10.91 -17.20
C GLU A 49 -5.60 -9.42 -17.31
N PRO A 50 -6.26 -8.67 -18.23
CA PRO A 50 -6.06 -7.23 -18.39
C PRO A 50 -6.60 -6.40 -17.21
N TYR A 51 -7.46 -7.00 -16.38
CA TYR A 51 -7.97 -6.43 -15.14
C TYR A 51 -7.72 -7.44 -14.03
N LEU A 52 -7.22 -6.98 -12.88
CA LEU A 52 -7.12 -7.83 -11.69
C LEU A 52 -8.52 -8.39 -11.38
N PRO A 53 -8.73 -9.72 -11.47
CA PRO A 53 -9.98 -10.34 -11.01
C PRO A 53 -10.25 -9.94 -9.56
N LYS A 54 -11.50 -10.00 -9.11
CA LYS A 54 -11.88 -9.61 -7.75
C LYS A 54 -10.99 -10.30 -6.70
N GLU A 55 -10.75 -11.59 -6.85
CA GLU A 55 -9.93 -12.40 -5.95
C GLU A 55 -8.47 -11.94 -5.92
N ALA A 56 -7.95 -11.50 -7.08
CA ALA A 56 -6.62 -10.92 -7.20
C ALA A 56 -6.50 -9.59 -6.48
N PHE A 57 -7.53 -8.76 -6.58
CA PHE A 57 -7.57 -7.50 -5.89
C PHE A 57 -7.73 -7.69 -4.38
N GLU A 58 -8.50 -8.70 -3.93
CA GLU A 58 -8.59 -9.07 -2.51
C GLU A 58 -7.27 -9.57 -1.92
N PHE A 59 -6.44 -10.25 -2.72
CA PHE A 59 -5.05 -10.58 -2.36
C PHE A 59 -4.21 -9.31 -2.19
N ASN A 60 -4.19 -8.42 -3.19
CA ASN A 60 -3.43 -7.16 -3.10
C ASN A 60 -3.87 -6.31 -1.90
N LEU A 61 -5.18 -6.21 -1.66
CA LEU A 61 -5.74 -5.47 -0.53
C LEU A 61 -5.37 -6.11 0.82
N CYS A 62 -5.14 -7.43 0.88
CA CYS A 62 -4.58 -8.07 2.07
C CYS A 62 -3.14 -7.59 2.33
N CYS A 63 -2.29 -7.54 1.31
CA CYS A 63 -0.90 -7.09 1.46
C CYS A 63 -0.83 -5.62 1.87
N LEU A 64 -1.66 -4.77 1.26
CA LEU A 64 -1.74 -3.34 1.60
C LEU A 64 -2.19 -3.11 3.05
N ARG A 65 -3.19 -3.87 3.53
CA ARG A 65 -3.58 -3.84 4.95
C ARG A 65 -2.46 -4.30 5.87
N SER A 66 -1.73 -5.35 5.49
CA SER A 66 -0.65 -5.92 6.31
C SER A 66 0.58 -5.01 6.40
N THR A 67 0.64 -3.97 5.57
CA THR A 67 1.74 -3.00 5.52
C THR A 67 1.31 -1.60 5.96
N ASP A 68 0.09 -1.42 6.48
CA ASP A 68 -0.48 -0.11 6.82
C ASP A 68 -0.50 0.89 5.63
N LEU A 69 -0.43 0.37 4.40
CA LEU A 69 -0.63 1.15 3.18
C LEU A 69 -2.11 1.35 2.86
N TRP A 70 -2.97 0.54 3.47
CA TRP A 70 -4.42 0.65 3.39
C TRP A 70 -5.06 0.39 4.75
N SER A 71 -6.03 1.21 5.15
CA SER A 71 -6.96 0.88 6.23
C SER A 71 -8.41 1.03 5.75
N ASP A 72 -9.33 0.26 6.34
CA ASP A 72 -10.74 0.30 5.95
C ASP A 72 -11.44 1.60 6.40
N THR A 73 -10.78 2.41 7.23
CA THR A 73 -11.29 3.68 7.77
C THR A 73 -10.65 4.90 7.13
N GLU A 74 -9.37 4.83 6.75
CA GLU A 74 -8.60 5.98 6.24
C GLU A 74 -8.16 5.80 4.78
N GLY A 75 -8.31 4.60 4.23
CA GLY A 75 -8.00 4.30 2.83
C GLY A 75 -6.50 4.17 2.62
N PHE A 76 -6.02 4.59 1.45
CA PHE A 76 -4.59 4.52 1.11
C PHE A 76 -3.78 5.52 1.93
N SER A 77 -2.68 5.07 2.51
CA SER A 77 -1.71 5.96 3.17
C SER A 77 -0.94 6.76 2.12
N LEU A 78 -1.26 8.05 1.96
CA LEU A 78 -0.52 8.94 1.07
C LEU A 78 0.95 9.03 1.47
N GLU A 79 1.25 9.07 2.76
CA GLU A 79 2.61 9.06 3.29
C GLU A 79 3.35 7.79 2.89
N GLY A 80 2.76 6.62 3.15
CA GLY A 80 3.39 5.34 2.85
C GLY A 80 3.60 5.12 1.35
N MET A 81 2.62 5.48 0.54
CA MET A 81 2.74 5.41 -0.92
C MET A 81 3.82 6.36 -1.46
N THR A 82 3.94 7.55 -0.88
CA THR A 82 5.02 8.50 -1.24
C THR A 82 6.39 7.97 -0.82
N ALA A 83 6.50 7.35 0.35
CA ALA A 83 7.74 6.74 0.81
C ALA A 83 8.18 5.55 -0.07
N ILE A 84 7.25 4.77 -0.63
CA ILE A 84 7.56 3.74 -1.64
C ILE A 84 8.06 4.39 -2.94
N LEU A 85 7.39 5.44 -3.40
CA LEU A 85 7.79 6.18 -4.59
C LEU A 85 9.21 6.78 -4.47
N ASP A 86 9.58 7.23 -3.28
CA ASP A 86 10.91 7.77 -2.99
C ASP A 86 12.01 6.70 -3.07
N ARG A 87 11.66 5.42 -2.93
CA ARG A 87 12.56 4.27 -3.12
C ARG A 87 12.75 3.85 -4.57
N ILE A 88 12.08 4.50 -5.52
CA ILE A 88 12.40 4.32 -6.94
C ILE A 88 13.78 4.93 -7.20
N PRO A 89 14.75 4.19 -7.76
CA PRO A 89 16.06 4.72 -8.06
C PRO A 89 16.03 5.81 -9.14
N ASP A 90 16.92 6.79 -9.06
CA ASP A 90 16.95 7.90 -10.03
C ASP A 90 17.36 7.42 -11.43
N GLU A 91 18.08 6.28 -11.56
CA GLU A 91 18.40 5.66 -12.84
C GLU A 91 17.17 5.22 -13.66
N GLU A 92 16.01 5.05 -13.02
CA GLU A 92 14.75 4.74 -13.68
C GLU A 92 14.17 5.93 -14.47
N LYS A 93 14.71 7.15 -14.27
CA LYS A 93 14.33 8.39 -14.96
C LYS A 93 12.81 8.66 -14.89
N ILE A 94 12.19 8.33 -13.76
CA ILE A 94 10.77 8.59 -13.52
C ILE A 94 10.61 10.01 -12.97
N ASP A 95 9.61 10.73 -13.50
CA ASP A 95 9.16 11.98 -12.92
C ASP A 95 8.37 11.70 -11.63
N LYS A 96 9.08 11.68 -10.49
CA LYS A 96 8.52 11.41 -9.16
C LYS A 96 7.48 12.47 -8.77
N ASP A 97 7.61 13.72 -9.19
CA ASP A 97 6.63 14.75 -8.86
C ASP A 97 5.30 14.51 -9.57
N ALA A 98 5.35 14.16 -10.87
CA ALA A 98 4.15 13.71 -11.59
C ALA A 98 3.50 12.47 -10.93
N GLN A 99 4.29 11.53 -10.40
CA GLN A 99 3.73 10.38 -9.67
C GLN A 99 3.08 10.80 -8.34
N ARG A 100 3.66 11.76 -7.60
CA ARG A 100 3.06 12.32 -6.36
C ARG A 100 1.73 13.02 -6.63
N ASP A 101 1.61 13.70 -7.76
CA ASP A 101 0.37 14.36 -8.13
C ASP A 101 -0.73 13.35 -8.49
N ILE A 102 -0.37 12.21 -9.09
CA ILE A 102 -1.29 11.08 -9.30
C ILE A 102 -1.75 10.51 -7.95
N LEU A 103 -0.85 10.33 -6.99
CA LEU A 103 -1.21 9.89 -5.63
C LEU A 103 -2.26 10.82 -4.99
N LYS A 104 -1.99 12.13 -4.97
CA LYS A 104 -2.90 13.13 -4.39
C LYS A 104 -4.25 13.19 -5.12
N LYS A 105 -4.26 12.95 -6.43
CA LYS A 105 -5.47 12.96 -7.25
C LYS A 105 -6.33 11.71 -7.03
N CYS A 106 -5.71 10.54 -6.90
CA CYS A 106 -6.42 9.26 -6.88
C CYS A 106 -6.74 8.74 -5.48
N ILE A 107 -6.02 9.16 -4.45
CA ILE A 107 -6.34 8.82 -3.06
C ILE A 107 -7.44 9.78 -2.58
N ASP A 108 -8.68 9.27 -2.50
CA ASP A 108 -9.84 10.00 -1.97
C ASP A 108 -10.15 9.62 -0.51
N ASN A 109 -11.08 10.34 0.13
CA ASN A 109 -11.49 10.15 1.53
C ASN A 109 -12.78 9.33 1.71
N ASN A 110 -13.21 8.57 0.70
CA ASN A 110 -14.45 7.81 0.63
C ASN A 110 -15.74 8.61 0.90
N SER A 111 -15.83 9.86 0.42
CA SER A 111 -17.05 10.68 0.57
C SER A 111 -18.33 10.01 0.02
N GLU A 112 -18.19 9.05 -0.89
CA GLU A 112 -19.28 8.23 -1.45
C GLU A 112 -19.81 7.14 -0.50
N GLY A 113 -19.15 6.89 0.64
CA GLY A 113 -19.57 5.86 1.60
C GLY A 113 -19.49 4.43 1.05
N SER A 114 -18.56 4.18 0.12
CA SER A 114 -18.39 2.87 -0.50
C SER A 114 -17.85 1.84 0.49
N THR A 115 -18.04 0.54 0.20
CA THR A 115 -17.37 -0.51 0.97
C THR A 115 -15.84 -0.35 0.87
N PRO A 116 -15.05 -0.85 1.84
CA PRO A 116 -13.59 -0.74 1.75
C PRO A 116 -13.00 -1.37 0.48
N PHE A 117 -13.60 -2.45 -0.01
CA PHE A 117 -13.20 -3.06 -1.28
C PHE A 117 -13.45 -2.12 -2.46
N ASP A 118 -14.68 -1.60 -2.59
CA ASP A 118 -15.06 -0.74 -3.71
C ASP A 118 -14.28 0.59 -3.69
N TRP A 119 -14.01 1.11 -2.51
CA TRP A 119 -13.17 2.29 -2.32
C TRP A 119 -11.73 2.03 -2.78
N ALA A 120 -11.09 0.97 -2.30
CA ALA A 120 -9.75 0.61 -2.73
C ALA A 120 -9.70 0.36 -4.25
N TYR A 121 -10.73 -0.29 -4.80
CA TYR A 121 -10.81 -0.60 -6.22
C TYR A 121 -10.98 0.66 -7.07
N ARG A 122 -11.74 1.66 -6.61
CA ARG A 122 -11.88 2.97 -7.26
C ARG A 122 -10.54 3.71 -7.31
N CYS A 123 -9.81 3.75 -6.19
CA CYS A 123 -8.46 4.33 -6.13
C CYS A 123 -7.50 3.59 -7.09
N TYR A 124 -7.52 2.25 -7.07
CA TYR A 124 -6.72 1.41 -7.98
C TYR A 124 -7.04 1.69 -9.46
N LYS A 125 -8.32 1.80 -9.81
CA LYS A 125 -8.73 2.13 -11.18
C LYS A 125 -8.22 3.50 -11.59
N CYS A 126 -8.29 4.50 -10.71
CA CYS A 126 -7.70 5.80 -10.96
C CYS A 126 -6.19 5.69 -11.21
N PHE A 127 -5.43 4.94 -10.39
CA PHE A 127 -4.01 4.70 -10.63
C PHE A 127 -3.73 4.07 -12.00
N LYS A 128 -4.51 3.05 -12.38
CA LYS A 128 -4.41 2.38 -13.68
C LYS A 128 -4.68 3.33 -14.85
N ASP A 129 -5.66 4.23 -14.71
CA ASP A 129 -6.08 5.14 -15.76
C ASP A 129 -5.12 6.34 -15.92
N ASN A 130 -4.18 6.56 -14.98
CA ASN A 130 -3.19 7.65 -15.03
C ASN A 130 -1.80 7.16 -15.48
N GLY A 131 -1.76 6.54 -16.66
CA GLY A 131 -0.52 6.22 -17.38
C GLY A 131 0.29 5.07 -16.76
N ASP A 132 1.60 5.24 -16.68
CA ASP A 132 2.53 4.19 -16.21
C ASP A 132 2.65 4.13 -14.66
N PHE A 133 1.73 4.75 -13.91
CA PHE A 133 1.87 4.87 -12.45
C PHE A 133 2.10 3.54 -11.73
N LEU A 134 1.24 2.54 -11.96
CA LEU A 134 1.37 1.22 -11.31
C LEU A 134 2.67 0.52 -11.72
N LYS A 135 3.09 0.67 -12.98
CA LYS A 135 4.35 0.13 -13.50
C LYS A 135 5.56 0.81 -12.85
N ASN A 136 5.48 2.12 -12.62
CA ASN A 136 6.52 2.89 -11.97
C ASN A 136 6.65 2.48 -10.49
N MET A 137 5.54 2.37 -9.76
CA MET A 137 5.54 1.91 -8.37
C MET A 137 6.21 0.53 -8.19
N GLY A 138 6.07 -0.37 -9.17
CA GLY A 138 6.72 -1.68 -9.18
C GLY A 138 8.26 -1.65 -9.28
N LYS A 139 8.88 -0.48 -9.54
CA LYS A 139 10.34 -0.32 -9.59
C LYS A 139 10.96 0.12 -8.27
N ALA A 140 10.14 0.34 -7.24
CA ALA A 140 10.64 0.66 -5.91
C ALA A 140 11.49 -0.51 -5.39
N LYS A 141 12.70 -0.20 -4.90
CA LYS A 141 13.57 -1.21 -4.30
C LYS A 141 13.20 -1.37 -2.83
N PHE A 142 12.84 -2.58 -2.41
CA PHE A 142 12.77 -2.91 -0.99
C PHE A 142 14.19 -3.11 -0.47
N HIS A 143 14.47 -2.72 0.78
CA HIS A 143 15.78 -2.99 1.37
C HIS A 143 15.95 -4.50 1.53
N ASP A 144 17.06 -5.04 1.03
CA ASP A 144 17.65 -6.24 1.59
C ASP A 144 18.24 -5.87 2.95
N HIS A 145 18.15 -6.78 3.94
CA HIS A 145 18.74 -6.56 5.25
C HIS A 145 20.16 -6.02 5.08
N LYS A 146 20.45 -4.81 5.59
CA LYS A 146 21.84 -4.38 5.74
C LYS A 146 22.48 -5.41 6.67
N GLU A 147 23.39 -6.23 6.12
CA GLU A 147 24.34 -6.96 6.93
C GLU A 147 25.07 -5.93 7.80
N HIS A 148 24.80 -5.98 9.10
CA HIS A 148 25.54 -5.26 10.13
C HIS A 148 26.62 -6.17 10.70
#